data_AF-A0A1Y1LSI1-F1
#
_entry.id   AF-A0A1Y1LSI1-F1
#
_cell.length_a   1.000
_cell.length_b   1.000
_cell.length_c   1.000
_cell.angle_alpha   90.00
_cell.angle_beta   90.00
_cell.angle_gamma   90.00
#
_symmetry.space_group_name_H-M   'P 1'
#
loop_
_entity.id
_entity.type
_entity.pdbx_description
1 polymer ?
#
loop_
_entity_poly.entity_id
_entity_poly.type
_entity_poly.pdbx_seq_one_letter_code
_entity_poly.pdbx_strand_id
1 'polypeptide(L)'
;VHPPRTKLGSNLSVPLILPKDIPIDIHIKAFVGYTNSLQYHVFELTRQLPRFSMYALKEGKEKNTDSYVEFKINERLQRICIWVNQNFLLPTDIEYECGSYLEIYLKSLRDSTDLILHFDGSGKTVFYTPNLLLAADLIQSLACFCKFELLQSKACFPEEEKKLITLMEVLSEIQDSRLRLGTDIADKLGQIRNLVVRAEDSRINALDEMCKYYDELNIINKELINGYNIRLSNYTEGRESMKSINSIIQKASRLRVGPNAANMIGHCRTAIKNNN
;
A
#
# COMPACT_ATOMS: atom_id res chain seq x y z
N VAL A 1 -6.44 -20.45 22.55
CA VAL A 1 -7.89 -20.35 22.90
C VAL A 1 -8.14 -21.25 24.10
N HIS A 2 -8.91 -20.80 25.09
CA HIS A 2 -9.15 -21.55 26.32
C HIS A 2 -10.62 -21.39 26.75
N PRO A 3 -11.53 -22.28 26.29
CA PRO A 3 -12.94 -22.17 26.61
C PRO A 3 -13.19 -22.35 28.12
N PRO A 4 -14.18 -21.64 28.70
CA PRO A 4 -14.57 -21.86 30.09
C PRO A 4 -15.16 -23.26 30.26
N ARG A 5 -15.13 -23.81 31.47
CA ARG A 5 -15.60 -25.18 31.77
C ARG A 5 -17.03 -25.45 31.31
N THR A 6 -17.89 -24.43 31.34
CA THR A 6 -19.29 -24.51 30.90
C THR A 6 -19.48 -24.61 29.39
N LYS A 7 -18.45 -24.31 28.59
CA LYS A 7 -18.45 -24.36 27.13
C LYS A 7 -17.47 -25.40 26.57
N LEU A 8 -17.04 -26.35 27.39
CA LEU A 8 -16.26 -27.49 26.92
C LEU A 8 -17.14 -28.37 26.03
N GLY A 9 -16.61 -28.74 24.88
CA GLY A 9 -17.28 -29.60 23.90
C GLY A 9 -16.26 -30.37 23.08
N SER A 10 -16.74 -31.28 22.24
CA SER A 10 -15.89 -32.06 21.33
C SER A 10 -15.32 -31.23 20.17
N ASN A 11 -15.92 -30.08 19.89
CA ASN A 11 -15.52 -29.18 18.81
C ASN A 11 -15.20 -27.78 19.35
N LEU A 12 -14.13 -27.18 18.84
CA LEU A 12 -13.74 -25.82 19.14
C LEU A 12 -13.48 -25.06 17.83
N SER A 13 -14.25 -24.02 17.57
CA SER A 13 -14.04 -23.13 16.43
C SER A 13 -13.17 -21.96 16.83
N VAL A 14 -12.08 -21.74 16.10
CA VAL A 14 -11.16 -20.61 16.30
C VAL A 14 -11.22 -19.70 15.09
N PRO A 15 -11.75 -18.47 15.20
CA PRO A 15 -11.75 -17.52 14.09
C PRO A 15 -10.32 -17.05 13.84
N LEU A 16 -9.93 -17.00 12.56
CA LEU A 16 -8.63 -16.51 12.11
C LEU A 16 -8.85 -15.29 11.21
N ILE A 17 -8.11 -14.22 11.47
CA ILE A 17 -8.14 -13.00 10.66
C ILE A 17 -6.71 -12.73 10.22
N LEU A 18 -6.42 -13.03 8.96
CA LEU A 18 -5.08 -12.82 8.40
C LEU A 18 -4.96 -11.39 7.88
N PRO A 19 -3.92 -10.62 8.26
CA PRO A 19 -3.77 -9.23 7.84
C PRO A 19 -3.21 -9.08 6.41
N LYS A 20 -2.59 -10.14 5.85
CA LYS A 20 -1.92 -10.11 4.55
C LYS A 20 -2.17 -11.40 3.77
N ASP A 21 -2.03 -11.32 2.45
CA ASP A 21 -2.20 -12.45 1.52
C ASP A 21 -0.88 -13.20 1.33
N ILE A 22 -0.56 -14.03 2.31
CA ILE A 22 0.66 -14.83 2.38
C ILE A 22 0.26 -16.23 2.85
N PRO A 23 0.81 -17.31 2.28
CA PRO A 23 0.60 -18.65 2.81
C PRO A 23 1.18 -18.75 4.23
N ILE A 24 0.43 -19.35 5.14
CA ILE A 24 0.80 -19.44 6.57
C ILE A 24 0.63 -20.88 7.04
N ASP A 25 1.64 -21.40 7.73
CA ASP A 25 1.57 -22.69 8.40
C ASP A 25 1.06 -22.49 9.83
N ILE A 26 -0.01 -23.19 10.16
CA ILE A 26 -0.65 -23.20 11.48
C ILE A 26 -0.26 -24.48 12.18
N HIS A 27 0.53 -24.34 13.24
CA HIS A 27 0.84 -25.41 14.16
C HIS A 27 -0.15 -25.39 15.33
N ILE A 28 -1.01 -26.40 15.38
CA ILE A 28 -2.06 -26.56 16.38
C ILE A 28 -1.58 -27.57 17.42
N LYS A 29 -1.60 -27.17 18.68
CA LYS A 29 -1.45 -28.08 19.83
C LYS A 29 -2.77 -28.12 20.58
N ALA A 30 -3.53 -29.18 20.37
CA ALA A 30 -4.85 -29.37 20.96
C ALA A 30 -4.74 -30.24 22.21
N PHE A 31 -5.23 -29.72 23.34
CA PHE A 31 -5.28 -30.48 24.60
C PHE A 31 -6.61 -31.21 24.67
N VAL A 32 -6.55 -32.54 24.70
CA VAL A 32 -7.72 -33.41 24.69
C VAL A 32 -7.76 -34.20 25.99
N GLY A 33 -8.90 -34.17 26.66
CA GLY A 33 -9.14 -34.90 27.90
C GLY A 33 -10.51 -34.59 28.48
N TYR A 34 -10.84 -35.25 29.58
CA TYR A 34 -12.11 -35.08 30.28
C TYR A 34 -12.17 -33.76 31.07
N THR A 35 -13.38 -33.28 31.34
CA THR A 35 -13.67 -31.97 31.97
C THR A 35 -12.96 -31.75 33.32
N ASN A 36 -12.75 -32.81 34.08
CA ASN A 36 -12.11 -32.79 35.40
C ASN A 36 -10.73 -33.45 35.43
N SER A 37 -10.11 -33.70 34.27
CA SER A 37 -8.78 -34.30 34.23
C SER A 37 -7.70 -33.32 34.69
N LEU A 38 -6.68 -33.83 35.40
CA LEU A 38 -5.47 -33.07 35.75
C LEU A 38 -4.38 -33.19 34.68
N GLN A 39 -4.47 -34.22 33.82
CA GLN A 39 -3.53 -34.49 32.74
C GLN A 39 -4.29 -34.59 31.42
N TYR A 40 -3.73 -33.99 30.37
CA TYR A 40 -4.34 -33.94 29.04
C TYR A 40 -3.39 -34.54 28.01
N HIS A 41 -3.94 -35.19 27.00
CA HIS A 41 -3.16 -35.59 25.83
C HIS A 41 -3.00 -34.38 24.92
N VAL A 42 -1.76 -34.13 24.47
CA VAL A 42 -1.47 -33.07 23.51
C VAL A 42 -1.40 -33.67 22.11
N PHE A 43 -2.35 -33.32 21.26
CA PHE A 43 -2.32 -33.64 19.85
C PHE A 43 -1.70 -32.47 19.09
N GLU A 44 -0.71 -32.78 18.26
CA GLU A 44 -0.06 -31.80 17.39
C GLU A 44 -0.50 -32.01 15.95
N LEU A 45 -0.93 -30.95 15.29
CA LEU A 45 -1.38 -30.94 13.90
C LEU A 45 -0.79 -29.70 13.21
N THR A 46 -0.31 -29.87 11.98
CA THR A 46 0.08 -28.74 11.13
C THR A 46 -0.89 -28.63 9.97
N ARG A 47 -1.42 -27.43 9.73
CA ARG A 47 -2.28 -27.09 8.59
C ARG A 47 -1.73 -25.88 7.88
N GLN A 48 -1.67 -25.92 6.55
CA GLN A 48 -1.26 -24.78 5.75
C GLN A 48 -2.49 -24.02 5.25
N LEU A 49 -2.50 -22.71 5.45
CA LEU A 49 -3.46 -21.81 4.84
C LEU A 49 -2.89 -21.26 3.53
N PRO A 50 -3.65 -21.29 2.42
CA PRO A 50 -3.21 -20.76 1.16
C PRO A 50 -3.14 -19.22 1.18
N ARG A 51 -2.49 -18.65 0.16
CA ARG A 51 -2.18 -17.22 0.07
C ARG A 51 -3.42 -16.32 0.21
N PHE A 52 -4.50 -16.64 -0.49
CA PHE A 52 -5.73 -15.82 -0.54
C PHE A 52 -6.84 -16.45 0.33
N SER A 53 -6.51 -16.76 1.58
CA SER A 53 -7.44 -17.39 2.53
C SER A 53 -8.59 -16.48 3.01
N MET A 54 -8.45 -15.16 2.87
CA MET A 54 -9.45 -14.18 3.36
C MET A 54 -10.50 -13.81 2.30
N TYR A 55 -10.72 -14.64 1.30
CA TYR A 55 -11.69 -14.41 0.22
C TYR A 55 -12.64 -15.59 0.14
N ALA A 56 -13.93 -15.31 0.28
CA ALA A 56 -14.99 -16.31 0.21
C ALA A 56 -15.74 -16.22 -1.11
N LEU A 57 -16.26 -17.34 -1.60
CA LEU A 57 -17.11 -17.38 -2.79
C LEU A 57 -18.39 -16.58 -2.55
N LYS A 58 -18.75 -15.72 -3.50
CA LYS A 58 -19.95 -14.87 -3.46
C LYS A 58 -21.02 -15.44 -4.36
N GLU A 59 -22.22 -15.63 -3.81
CA GLU A 59 -23.41 -15.98 -4.56
C GLU A 59 -24.01 -14.70 -5.18
N GLY A 60 -23.61 -14.38 -6.41
CA GLY A 60 -24.12 -13.22 -7.15
C GLY A 60 -23.13 -12.70 -8.19
N LYS A 61 -23.63 -12.41 -9.40
CA LYS A 61 -22.82 -11.98 -10.56
C LYS A 61 -22.70 -10.45 -10.71
N GLU A 62 -22.94 -9.71 -9.64
CA GLU A 62 -22.94 -8.25 -9.70
C GLU A 62 -21.51 -7.70 -9.72
N LYS A 63 -21.23 -6.85 -10.72
CA LYS A 63 -19.99 -6.10 -10.80
C LYS A 63 -20.18 -4.73 -10.15
N ASN A 64 -19.53 -4.54 -9.01
CA ASN A 64 -19.66 -3.33 -8.19
C ASN A 64 -18.44 -2.39 -8.25
N THR A 65 -17.52 -2.59 -9.21
CA THR A 65 -16.32 -1.76 -9.32
C THR A 65 -15.93 -1.47 -10.76
N ASP A 66 -15.51 -0.22 -10.98
CA ASP A 66 -14.94 0.26 -12.24
C ASP A 66 -13.43 -0.01 -12.32
N SER A 67 -12.80 -0.41 -11.21
CA SER A 67 -11.37 -0.70 -11.18
C SER A 67 -11.08 -2.08 -11.73
N TYR A 68 -10.14 -2.16 -12.66
CA TYR A 68 -9.78 -3.42 -13.31
C TYR A 68 -8.33 -3.47 -13.74
N VAL A 69 -7.84 -4.70 -13.93
CA VAL A 69 -6.61 -4.98 -14.66
C VAL A 69 -6.88 -6.05 -15.70
N GLU A 70 -6.49 -5.74 -16.94
CA GLU A 70 -6.61 -6.59 -18.12
C GLU A 70 -5.21 -6.99 -18.60
N PHE A 71 -5.04 -8.26 -18.92
CA PHE A 71 -3.82 -8.79 -19.50
C PHE A 71 -4.14 -10.04 -20.33
N LYS A 72 -3.17 -10.49 -21.13
CA LYS A 72 -3.32 -11.67 -21.98
C LYS A 72 -2.42 -12.80 -21.49
N ILE A 73 -2.99 -13.98 -21.33
CA ILE A 73 -2.27 -15.21 -21.00
C ILE A 73 -2.62 -16.28 -22.04
N ASN A 74 -1.67 -17.15 -22.34
CA ASN A 74 -1.91 -18.33 -23.18
C ASN A 74 -1.86 -19.57 -22.29
N GLU A 75 -2.93 -19.82 -21.55
CA GLU A 75 -3.01 -20.92 -20.60
C GLU A 75 -4.38 -21.59 -20.64
N ARG A 76 -4.42 -22.90 -20.38
CA ARG A 76 -5.67 -23.67 -20.37
C ARG A 76 -6.49 -23.31 -19.13
N LEU A 77 -7.79 -23.13 -19.30
CA LEU A 77 -8.70 -22.80 -18.19
C LEU A 77 -8.70 -23.88 -17.09
N GLN A 78 -8.50 -25.15 -17.42
CA GLN A 78 -8.34 -26.22 -16.43
C GLN A 78 -7.10 -25.99 -15.53
N ARG A 79 -6.01 -25.46 -16.08
CA ARG A 79 -4.81 -25.14 -15.30
C ARG A 79 -5.03 -23.91 -14.40
N ILE A 80 -5.87 -22.97 -14.84
CA ILE A 80 -6.30 -21.84 -14.03
C ILE A 80 -7.15 -22.32 -12.85
N CYS A 81 -8.07 -23.28 -13.05
CA CYS A 81 -8.83 -23.91 -11.96
C CYS A 81 -7.90 -24.52 -10.89
N ILE A 82 -6.85 -25.23 -11.30
CA ILE A 82 -5.84 -25.77 -10.36
C ILE A 82 -5.18 -24.65 -9.56
N TRP A 83 -4.77 -23.56 -10.22
CA TRP A 83 -4.19 -22.41 -9.53
C TRP A 83 -5.17 -21.82 -8.50
N VAL A 84 -6.43 -21.66 -8.87
CA VAL A 84 -7.46 -21.13 -7.96
C VAL A 84 -7.63 -22.05 -6.75
N ASN A 85 -7.85 -23.34 -6.96
CA ASN A 85 -8.08 -24.30 -5.87
C ASN A 85 -6.86 -24.43 -4.94
N GLN A 86 -5.65 -24.18 -5.43
CA GLN A 86 -4.43 -24.15 -4.60
C GLN A 86 -4.25 -22.86 -3.79
N ASN A 87 -4.78 -21.73 -4.27
CA ASN A 87 -4.50 -20.41 -3.69
C ASN A 87 -5.66 -19.82 -2.89
N PHE A 88 -6.88 -20.37 -3.02
CA PHE A 88 -8.08 -19.93 -2.30
C PHE A 88 -8.66 -21.04 -1.42
N LEU A 89 -9.37 -20.65 -0.36
CA LEU A 89 -10.13 -21.58 0.47
C LEU A 89 -11.57 -21.64 -0.02
N LEU A 90 -11.84 -22.58 -0.92
CA LEU A 90 -13.16 -22.75 -1.53
C LEU A 90 -13.93 -23.90 -0.87
N PRO A 91 -15.27 -23.80 -0.74
CA PRO A 91 -16.08 -24.87 -0.17
C PRO A 91 -16.14 -26.12 -1.09
N THR A 92 -16.06 -25.89 -2.40
CA THR A 92 -16.01 -26.93 -3.43
C THR A 92 -14.95 -26.51 -4.45
N ASP A 93 -14.20 -27.49 -4.96
CA ASP A 93 -13.23 -27.25 -6.02
C ASP A 93 -13.92 -26.71 -7.28
N ILE A 94 -13.32 -25.69 -7.89
CA ILE A 94 -13.78 -25.16 -9.17
C ILE A 94 -13.21 -26.05 -10.26
N GLU A 95 -14.08 -26.60 -11.08
CA GLU A 95 -13.73 -27.40 -12.25
C GLU A 95 -14.21 -26.73 -13.53
N TYR A 96 -13.49 -26.96 -14.63
CA TYR A 96 -13.83 -26.41 -15.94
C TYR A 96 -14.07 -27.53 -16.94
N GLU A 97 -15.34 -27.78 -17.26
CA GLU A 97 -15.75 -28.83 -18.19
C GLU A 97 -15.91 -28.30 -19.63
N CYS A 98 -16.73 -27.27 -19.82
CA CYS A 98 -17.03 -26.70 -21.13
C CYS A 98 -17.49 -25.23 -21.01
N GLY A 99 -17.10 -24.40 -21.98
CA GLY A 99 -17.47 -22.98 -22.02
C GLY A 99 -16.53 -22.17 -22.91
N SER A 100 -16.82 -20.88 -23.04
CA SER A 100 -15.91 -19.90 -23.64
C SER A 100 -15.11 -19.13 -22.58
N TYR A 101 -15.56 -19.08 -21.33
CA TYR A 101 -14.91 -18.34 -20.25
C TYR A 101 -15.13 -18.98 -18.88
N LEU A 102 -14.25 -18.66 -17.93
CA LEU A 102 -14.36 -18.98 -16.51
C LEU A 102 -14.48 -17.67 -15.72
N GLU A 103 -15.53 -17.56 -14.91
CA GLU A 103 -15.75 -16.41 -14.03
C GLU A 103 -15.91 -16.86 -12.58
N ILE A 104 -15.21 -16.15 -11.67
CA ILE A 104 -15.20 -16.45 -10.25
C ILE A 104 -15.48 -15.16 -9.48
N TYR A 105 -16.50 -15.21 -8.64
CA TYR A 105 -16.95 -14.09 -7.82
C TYR A 105 -16.58 -14.34 -6.36
N LEU A 106 -15.75 -13.48 -5.81
CA LEU A 106 -15.21 -13.58 -4.47
C LEU A 106 -15.51 -12.30 -3.69
N LYS A 107 -15.64 -12.42 -2.38
CA LYS A 107 -15.78 -11.30 -1.45
C LYS A 107 -14.68 -11.35 -0.41
N SER A 108 -14.00 -10.22 -0.22
CA SER A 108 -12.99 -10.04 0.82
C SER A 108 -13.66 -10.05 2.20
N LEU A 109 -13.14 -10.89 3.10
CA LEU A 109 -13.60 -10.98 4.49
C LEU A 109 -13.00 -9.86 5.37
N ARG A 110 -12.06 -9.07 4.85
CA ARG A 110 -11.40 -7.98 5.60
C ARG A 110 -12.17 -6.67 5.51
N ASP A 111 -12.57 -6.30 4.31
CA ASP A 111 -13.14 -5.00 3.97
C ASP A 111 -14.46 -5.11 3.18
N SER A 112 -14.98 -6.32 2.98
CA SER A 112 -16.21 -6.59 2.21
C SER A 112 -16.16 -6.18 0.75
N THR A 113 -14.97 -5.89 0.18
CA THR A 113 -14.82 -5.55 -1.23
C THR A 113 -15.00 -6.79 -2.12
N ASP A 114 -15.54 -6.57 -3.32
CA ASP A 114 -15.72 -7.62 -4.32
C ASP A 114 -14.44 -7.83 -5.14
N LEU A 115 -14.16 -9.09 -5.46
CA LEU A 115 -13.10 -9.53 -6.36
C LEU A 115 -13.73 -10.43 -7.43
N ILE A 116 -13.56 -10.07 -8.70
CA ILE A 116 -14.07 -10.88 -9.81
C ILE A 116 -12.90 -11.26 -10.71
N LEU A 117 -12.72 -12.56 -10.92
CA LEU A 117 -11.70 -13.10 -11.80
C LEU A 117 -12.40 -13.61 -13.07
N HIS A 118 -12.13 -12.98 -14.21
CA HIS A 118 -12.67 -13.38 -15.51
C HIS A 118 -11.53 -13.87 -16.40
N PHE A 119 -11.64 -15.10 -16.89
CA PHE A 119 -10.69 -15.73 -17.80
C PHE A 119 -11.42 -16.18 -19.07
N ASP A 120 -11.08 -15.59 -20.20
CA ASP A 120 -11.59 -15.98 -21.51
C ASP A 120 -10.71 -17.08 -22.13
N GLY A 121 -11.32 -18.05 -22.80
CA GLY A 121 -10.63 -19.07 -23.59
C GLY A 121 -9.82 -18.50 -24.76
N SER A 122 -10.09 -17.27 -25.18
CA SER A 122 -9.24 -16.51 -26.12
C SER A 122 -7.89 -16.07 -25.53
N GLY A 123 -7.71 -16.23 -24.21
CA GLY A 123 -6.54 -15.82 -23.44
C GLY A 123 -6.65 -14.44 -22.81
N LYS A 124 -7.73 -13.69 -23.07
CA LYS A 124 -8.00 -12.41 -22.40
C LYS A 124 -8.39 -12.66 -20.94
N THR A 125 -7.67 -12.07 -20.00
CA THR A 125 -7.95 -12.17 -18.56
C THR A 125 -8.20 -10.79 -17.99
N VAL A 126 -9.25 -10.66 -17.17
CA VAL A 126 -9.60 -9.40 -16.51
C VAL A 126 -9.89 -9.67 -15.04
N PHE A 127 -9.20 -8.96 -14.16
CA PHE A 127 -9.49 -8.96 -12.72
C PHE A 127 -10.14 -7.65 -12.35
N TYR A 128 -11.31 -7.72 -11.74
CA TYR A 128 -12.02 -6.56 -11.18
C TYR A 128 -11.80 -6.53 -9.68
N THR A 129 -11.16 -5.47 -9.20
CA THR A 129 -10.96 -5.21 -7.79
C THR A 129 -10.61 -3.74 -7.59
N PRO A 130 -11.13 -3.09 -6.54
CA PRO A 130 -10.69 -1.73 -6.18
C PRO A 130 -9.27 -1.70 -5.60
N ASN A 131 -8.74 -2.85 -5.15
CA ASN A 131 -7.48 -2.91 -4.45
C ASN A 131 -6.31 -3.22 -5.41
N LEU A 132 -5.51 -2.19 -5.69
CA LEU A 132 -4.32 -2.27 -6.55
C LEU A 132 -3.30 -3.32 -6.07
N LEU A 133 -3.11 -3.45 -4.75
CA LEU A 133 -2.14 -4.39 -4.19
C LEU A 133 -2.61 -5.85 -4.38
N LEU A 134 -3.90 -6.11 -4.15
CA LEU A 134 -4.50 -7.42 -4.38
C LEU A 134 -4.39 -7.82 -5.85
N ALA A 135 -4.72 -6.92 -6.78
CA ALA A 135 -4.56 -7.15 -8.20
C ALA A 135 -3.11 -7.54 -8.57
N ALA A 136 -2.13 -6.84 -7.99
CA ALA A 136 -0.72 -7.15 -8.19
C ALA A 136 -0.35 -8.53 -7.61
N ASP A 137 -0.77 -8.86 -6.39
CA ASP A 137 -0.47 -10.15 -5.77
C ASP A 137 -1.10 -11.32 -6.54
N LEU A 138 -2.31 -11.14 -7.09
CA LEU A 138 -2.96 -12.12 -7.97
C LEU A 138 -2.18 -12.33 -9.27
N ILE A 139 -1.79 -11.25 -9.95
CA ILE A 139 -1.00 -11.35 -11.18
C ILE A 139 0.36 -12.02 -10.92
N GLN A 140 1.07 -11.62 -9.87
CA GLN A 140 2.38 -12.18 -9.54
C GLN A 140 2.28 -13.65 -9.14
N SER A 141 1.27 -14.05 -8.36
CA SER A 141 1.06 -15.45 -7.99
C SER A 141 0.67 -16.31 -9.20
N LEU A 142 -0.19 -15.81 -10.08
CA LEU A 142 -0.56 -16.50 -11.32
C LEU A 142 0.65 -16.64 -12.25
N ALA A 143 1.42 -15.56 -12.45
CA ALA A 143 2.62 -15.59 -13.27
C ALA A 143 3.68 -16.53 -12.72
N CYS A 144 3.86 -16.59 -11.40
CA CYS A 144 4.76 -17.54 -10.75
C CYS A 144 4.31 -18.99 -10.97
N PHE A 145 3.00 -19.26 -10.88
CA PHE A 145 2.44 -20.60 -11.07
C PHE A 145 2.54 -21.10 -12.53
N CYS A 146 2.28 -20.21 -13.49
CA CYS A 146 2.38 -20.51 -14.92
C CYS A 146 3.81 -20.33 -15.48
N LYS A 147 4.74 -19.82 -14.67
CA LYS A 147 6.14 -19.53 -15.04
C LYS A 147 6.27 -18.52 -16.20
N PHE A 148 5.48 -17.45 -16.16
CA PHE A 148 5.58 -16.37 -17.14
C PHE A 148 6.80 -15.48 -16.84
N GLU A 149 7.69 -15.32 -17.82
CA GLU A 149 8.83 -14.41 -17.71
C GLU A 149 8.46 -12.95 -18.03
N LEU A 150 7.46 -12.78 -18.90
CA LEU A 150 7.05 -11.49 -19.45
C LEU A 150 5.53 -11.39 -19.42
N LEU A 151 5.02 -10.37 -18.72
CA LEU A 151 3.59 -10.06 -18.72
C LEU A 151 3.39 -8.55 -18.70
N GLN A 152 2.58 -8.07 -19.64
CA GLN A 152 2.13 -6.68 -19.69
C GLN A 152 0.65 -6.62 -19.36
N SER A 153 0.26 -5.57 -18.66
CA SER A 153 -1.11 -5.33 -18.24
C SER A 153 -1.56 -3.90 -18.54
N LYS A 154 -2.85 -3.76 -18.79
CA LYS A 154 -3.59 -2.51 -18.85
C LYS A 154 -4.44 -2.42 -17.58
N ALA A 155 -4.30 -1.34 -16.84
CA ALA A 155 -4.95 -1.18 -15.53
C ALA A 155 -5.67 0.16 -15.47
N CYS A 156 -6.81 0.19 -14.77
CA CYS A 156 -7.58 1.38 -14.47
C CYS A 156 -7.96 1.34 -12.98
N PHE A 157 -7.49 2.31 -12.20
CA PHE A 157 -7.76 2.44 -10.76
C PHE A 157 -8.05 3.90 -10.44
N PRO A 158 -9.27 4.40 -10.68
CA PRO A 158 -9.58 5.83 -10.61
C PRO A 158 -9.30 6.46 -9.24
N GLU A 159 -9.55 5.73 -8.15
CA GLU A 159 -9.33 6.25 -6.78
C GLU A 159 -7.84 6.38 -6.44
N GLU A 160 -7.00 5.42 -6.87
CA GLU A 160 -5.54 5.51 -6.70
C GLU A 160 -4.94 6.58 -7.61
N GLU A 161 -5.51 6.81 -8.79
CA GLU A 161 -5.12 7.88 -9.71
C GLU A 161 -5.44 9.27 -9.13
N LYS A 162 -6.67 9.49 -8.64
CA LYS A 162 -7.03 10.73 -7.93
C LYS A 162 -6.09 10.99 -6.76
N LYS A 163 -5.83 9.96 -5.95
CA LYS A 163 -4.90 10.06 -4.81
C LYS A 163 -3.49 10.43 -5.26
N LEU A 164 -3.01 9.87 -6.38
CA LEU A 164 -1.71 10.22 -6.93
C LEU A 164 -1.66 11.69 -7.37
N ILE A 165 -2.70 12.18 -8.04
CA ILE A 165 -2.81 13.58 -8.48
C ILE A 165 -2.75 14.52 -7.27
N THR A 166 -3.55 14.29 -6.24
CA THR A 166 -3.54 15.11 -5.01
C THR A 166 -2.17 15.12 -4.33
N LEU A 167 -1.47 13.97 -4.28
CA LEU A 167 -0.12 13.91 -3.71
C LEU A 167 0.90 14.69 -4.54
N MET A 168 0.75 14.73 -5.86
CA MET A 168 1.61 15.52 -6.74
C MET A 168 1.36 17.03 -6.61
N GLU A 169 0.10 17.45 -6.44
CA GLU A 169 -0.26 18.84 -6.17
C GLU A 169 0.36 19.33 -4.86
N VAL A 170 0.21 18.58 -3.77
CA VAL A 170 0.83 18.88 -2.47
C VAL A 170 2.36 18.99 -2.60
N LEU A 171 2.98 18.10 -3.36
CA LEU A 171 4.43 18.14 -3.57
C LEU A 171 4.88 19.40 -4.34
N SER A 172 4.07 19.84 -5.32
CA SER A 172 4.31 21.09 -6.06
C SER A 172 4.20 22.31 -5.13
N GLU A 173 3.16 22.37 -4.30
CA GLU A 173 2.98 23.46 -3.34
C GLU A 173 4.12 23.55 -2.33
N ILE A 174 4.58 22.40 -1.81
CA ILE A 174 5.74 22.33 -0.92
C ILE A 174 7.01 22.81 -1.62
N GLN A 175 7.20 22.48 -2.89
CA GLN A 175 8.35 22.93 -3.67
C GLN A 175 8.34 24.45 -3.87
N ASP A 176 7.18 25.04 -4.16
CA ASP A 176 7.02 26.49 -4.31
C ASP A 176 7.17 27.23 -2.99
N SER A 177 6.64 26.67 -1.90
CA SER A 177 6.82 27.19 -0.54
C SER A 177 8.29 27.16 -0.12
N ARG A 178 9.00 26.08 -0.44
CA ARG A 178 10.44 25.96 -0.17
C ARG A 178 11.25 27.05 -0.87
N LEU A 179 10.93 27.38 -2.12
CA LEU A 179 11.60 28.46 -2.85
C LEU A 179 11.36 29.82 -2.17
N ARG A 180 10.10 30.12 -1.83
CA ARG A 180 9.72 31.37 -1.15
C ARG A 180 10.39 31.53 0.22
N LEU A 181 10.34 30.50 1.07
CA LEU A 181 11.00 30.50 2.38
C LEU A 181 12.53 30.61 2.24
N GLY A 182 13.12 30.06 1.18
CA GLY A 182 14.54 30.19 0.90
C GLY A 182 14.96 31.64 0.68
N THR A 183 14.18 32.40 -0.10
CA THR A 183 14.42 33.83 -0.33
C THR A 183 14.24 34.65 0.95
N ASP A 184 13.14 34.43 1.69
CA ASP A 184 12.87 35.15 2.94
C ASP A 184 13.99 34.94 3.99
N ILE A 185 14.48 33.71 4.12
CA ILE A 185 15.63 33.42 5.01
C ILE A 185 16.90 34.16 4.54
N ALA A 186 17.17 34.20 3.24
CA ALA A 186 18.34 34.91 2.71
C ALA A 186 18.29 36.41 3.02
N ASP A 187 17.11 37.03 2.85
CA ASP A 187 16.88 38.44 3.16
C ASP A 187 17.06 38.72 4.67
N LYS A 188 16.48 37.88 5.53
CA LYS A 188 16.63 38.00 7.00
C LYS A 188 18.07 37.80 7.45
N LEU A 189 18.81 36.87 6.85
CA LEU A 189 20.24 36.70 7.13
C LEU A 189 21.06 37.93 6.72
N GLY A 190 20.70 38.58 5.62
CA GLY A 190 21.27 39.87 5.22
C GLY A 190 21.01 40.97 6.26
N GLN A 191 19.77 41.08 6.74
CA GLN A 191 19.39 42.04 7.79
C GLN A 191 20.12 41.79 9.11
N ILE A 192 20.22 40.54 9.55
CA ILE A 192 20.96 40.17 10.77
C ILE A 192 22.43 40.60 10.68
N ARG A 193 23.11 40.35 9.55
CA ARG A 193 24.50 40.78 9.37
C ARG A 193 24.66 42.29 9.53
N ASN A 194 23.76 43.07 8.93
CA ASN A 194 23.78 44.52 9.04
C ASN A 194 23.51 44.99 10.48
N LEU A 195 22.53 44.39 11.16
CA LEU A 195 22.18 44.72 12.53
C LEU A 195 23.28 44.37 13.53
N VAL A 196 23.98 43.24 13.35
CA VAL A 196 25.13 42.86 14.19
C VAL A 196 26.26 43.87 14.05
N VAL A 197 26.56 44.33 12.84
CA VAL A 197 27.60 45.36 12.63
C VAL A 197 27.21 46.68 13.30
N ARG A 198 25.95 47.12 13.17
CA ARG A 198 25.44 48.35 13.83
C ARG A 198 25.39 48.23 15.35
N ALA A 199 25.03 47.06 15.87
CA ALA A 199 25.03 46.79 17.30
C ALA A 199 26.46 46.88 17.87
N GLU A 200 27.46 46.37 17.14
CA GLU A 200 28.85 46.47 17.58
C GLU A 200 29.40 47.90 17.48
N ASP A 201 29.07 48.64 16.42
CA ASP A 201 29.46 50.05 16.27
C ASP A 201 28.84 50.94 17.37
N SER A 202 27.55 50.76 17.66
CA SER A 202 26.87 51.46 18.76
C SER A 202 27.40 51.06 20.13
N ARG A 203 27.82 49.81 20.34
CA ARG A 203 28.48 49.40 21.59
C ARG A 203 29.75 50.22 21.88
N ILE A 204 30.47 50.64 20.84
CA ILE A 204 31.69 51.45 20.96
C ILE A 204 31.35 52.93 21.08
N ASN A 205 30.38 53.43 20.30
CA ASN A 205 30.15 54.87 20.12
C ASN A 205 28.92 55.43 20.86
N ALA A 206 27.86 54.64 21.07
CA ALA A 206 26.57 55.08 21.63
C ALA A 206 25.79 53.91 22.28
N LEU A 207 26.07 53.63 23.56
CA LEU A 207 25.46 52.52 24.33
C LEU A 207 23.93 52.58 24.40
N ASP A 208 23.33 53.77 24.35
CA ASP A 208 21.87 53.96 24.43
C ASP A 208 21.12 53.40 23.22
N GLU A 209 21.78 53.26 22.06
CA GLU A 209 21.17 52.73 20.82
C GLU A 209 21.35 51.23 20.66
N MET A 210 22.30 50.63 21.38
CA MET A 210 22.62 49.20 21.34
C MET A 210 21.37 48.34 21.61
N CYS A 211 20.60 48.66 22.64
CA CYS A 211 19.40 47.90 23.02
C CYS A 211 18.39 47.79 21.88
N LYS A 212 18.22 48.85 21.08
CA LYS A 212 17.28 48.85 19.95
C LYS A 212 17.68 47.82 18.89
N TYR A 213 18.97 47.74 18.55
CA TYR A 213 19.46 46.78 17.57
C TYR A 213 19.37 45.33 18.08
N TYR A 214 19.56 45.09 19.38
CA TYR A 214 19.35 43.76 19.96
C TYR A 214 17.88 43.37 20.03
N ASP A 215 16.96 44.31 20.28
CA ASP A 215 15.52 44.06 20.23
C ASP A 215 15.08 43.70 18.81
N GLU A 216 15.54 44.44 17.79
CA GLU A 216 15.30 44.12 16.38
C GLU A 216 15.89 42.76 15.99
N LEU A 217 17.11 42.44 16.42
CA LEU A 217 17.72 41.12 16.22
C LEU A 217 16.88 40.00 16.85
N ASN A 218 16.33 40.22 18.04
CA ASN A 218 15.49 39.24 18.73
C ASN A 218 14.16 39.01 18.00
N ILE A 219 13.57 40.06 17.41
CA ILE A 219 12.37 39.94 16.56
C ILE A 219 12.68 39.07 15.34
N ILE A 220 13.74 39.40 14.58
CA ILE A 220 14.10 38.63 13.38
C ILE A 220 14.46 37.19 13.75
N ASN A 221 15.13 36.96 14.89
CA ASN A 221 15.45 35.62 15.35
C ASN A 221 14.19 34.78 15.64
N LYS A 222 13.17 35.36 16.30
CA LYS A 222 11.88 34.68 16.51
C LYS A 222 11.20 34.35 15.18
N GLU A 223 11.25 35.26 14.22
CA GLU A 223 10.69 35.01 12.89
C GLU A 223 11.44 33.92 12.13
N LEU A 224 12.76 33.84 12.23
CA LEU A 224 13.56 32.76 11.64
C LEU A 224 13.25 31.40 12.28
N ILE A 225 13.07 31.36 13.60
CA ILE A 225 12.66 30.14 14.30
C ILE A 225 11.28 29.67 13.78
N ASN A 226 10.33 30.60 13.62
CA ASN A 226 9.02 30.28 13.06
C ASN A 226 9.11 29.77 11.61
N GLY A 227 9.90 30.45 10.77
CA GLY A 227 10.14 30.01 9.38
C GLY A 227 10.81 28.63 9.31
N TYR A 228 11.74 28.34 10.22
CA TYR A 228 12.36 27.03 10.35
C TYR A 228 11.33 25.94 10.72
N ASN A 229 10.44 26.20 11.67
CA ASN A 229 9.39 25.26 12.06
C ASN A 229 8.43 24.95 10.89
N ILE A 230 8.04 25.97 10.11
CA ILE A 230 7.23 25.78 8.89
C ILE A 230 7.99 24.92 7.87
N ARG A 231 9.27 25.21 7.64
CA ARG A 231 10.10 24.44 6.72
C ARG A 231 10.25 22.98 7.17
N LEU A 232 10.38 22.73 8.46
CA LEU A 232 10.44 21.38 9.02
C LEU A 232 9.12 20.63 8.76
N SER A 233 7.98 21.27 9.01
CA SER A 233 6.66 20.72 8.72
C SER A 233 6.49 20.37 7.24
N ASN A 234 6.81 21.31 6.34
CA ASN A 234 6.74 21.09 4.89
C ASN A 234 7.68 19.97 4.44
N TYR A 235 8.86 19.85 5.06
CA TYR A 235 9.80 18.77 4.76
C TYR A 235 9.25 17.40 5.19
N THR A 236 8.63 17.31 6.37
CA THR A 236 8.01 16.07 6.84
C THR A 236 6.86 15.63 5.95
N GLU A 237 5.97 16.55 5.59
CA GLU A 237 4.83 16.28 4.70
C GLU A 237 5.30 15.88 3.30
N GLY A 238 6.25 16.62 2.72
CA GLY A 238 6.79 16.33 1.40
C GLY A 238 7.47 14.96 1.34
N ARG A 239 8.15 14.56 2.43
CA ARG A 239 8.76 13.23 2.55
C ARG A 239 7.70 12.12 2.60
N GLU A 240 6.61 12.32 3.33
CA GLU A 240 5.51 11.35 3.42
C GLU A 240 4.76 11.21 2.08
N SER A 241 4.49 12.33 1.41
CA SER A 241 3.90 12.35 0.07
C SER A 241 4.79 11.61 -0.93
N MET A 242 6.09 11.88 -0.94
CA MET A 242 7.04 11.18 -1.82
C MET A 242 7.12 9.67 -1.52
N LYS A 243 7.04 9.27 -0.25
CA LYS A 243 6.99 7.85 0.14
C LYS A 243 5.71 7.19 -0.39
N SER A 244 4.58 7.88 -0.30
CA SER A 244 3.29 7.39 -0.79
C SER A 244 3.27 7.26 -2.31
N ILE A 245 3.77 8.25 -3.05
CA ILE A 245 3.93 8.20 -4.52
C ILE A 245 4.80 7.01 -4.92
N ASN A 246 5.97 6.85 -4.30
CA ASN A 246 6.85 5.71 -4.59
C ASN A 246 6.18 4.37 -4.29
N SER A 247 5.39 4.28 -3.22
CA SER A 247 4.63 3.07 -2.89
C SER A 247 3.60 2.74 -3.99
N ILE A 248 2.88 3.73 -4.51
CA ILE A 248 1.92 3.55 -5.62
C ILE A 248 2.65 3.06 -6.89
N ILE A 249 3.78 3.68 -7.25
CA ILE A 249 4.59 3.27 -8.41
C ILE A 249 5.06 1.82 -8.27
N GLN A 250 5.55 1.44 -7.08
CA GLN A 250 5.98 0.06 -6.81
C GLN A 250 4.82 -0.93 -6.87
N LYS A 251 3.62 -0.57 -6.41
CA LYS A 251 2.44 -1.43 -6.55
C LYS A 251 2.03 -1.58 -8.01
N ALA A 252 2.03 -0.49 -8.76
CA ALA A 252 1.66 -0.48 -10.17
C ALA A 252 2.68 -1.21 -11.06
N SER A 253 3.97 -1.24 -10.68
CA SER A 253 4.98 -2.04 -11.38
C SER A 253 4.73 -3.54 -11.21
N ARG A 254 4.28 -3.97 -10.02
CA ARG A 254 3.92 -5.36 -9.70
C ARG A 254 2.67 -5.87 -10.43
N LEU A 255 1.94 -5.02 -11.16
CA LEU A 255 0.94 -5.48 -12.13
C LEU A 255 1.56 -6.07 -13.40
N ARG A 256 2.88 -5.98 -13.56
CA ARG A 256 3.64 -6.48 -14.72
C ARG A 256 4.72 -7.45 -14.25
N VAL A 257 5.20 -8.28 -15.17
CA VAL A 257 6.22 -9.30 -14.88
C VAL A 257 7.41 -9.13 -15.83
N GLY A 258 8.61 -9.34 -15.28
CA GLY A 258 9.86 -9.22 -16.02
C GLY A 258 10.29 -7.76 -16.26
N PRO A 259 11.05 -7.47 -17.33
CA PRO A 259 11.56 -6.13 -17.65
C PRO A 259 10.46 -5.06 -17.78
N ASN A 260 9.23 -5.44 -18.12
CA ASN A 260 8.09 -4.52 -18.20
C ASN A 260 7.80 -3.80 -16.87
N ALA A 261 8.06 -4.46 -15.73
CA ALA A 261 7.91 -3.83 -14.42
C ALA A 261 8.98 -2.73 -14.20
N ALA A 262 10.23 -3.01 -14.57
CA ALA A 262 11.34 -2.05 -14.44
C ALA A 262 11.17 -0.86 -15.39
N ASN A 263 10.78 -1.11 -16.65
CA ASN A 263 10.52 -0.07 -17.65
C ASN A 263 9.42 0.90 -17.19
N MET A 264 8.35 0.38 -16.58
CA MET A 264 7.28 1.21 -16.03
C MET A 264 7.79 2.15 -14.92
N ILE A 265 8.62 1.65 -14.00
CA ILE A 265 9.23 2.50 -12.97
C ILE A 265 10.10 3.60 -13.61
N GLY A 266 10.87 3.25 -14.65
CA GLY A 266 11.68 4.20 -15.41
C GLY A 266 10.83 5.30 -16.07
N HIS A 267 9.73 4.91 -16.73
CA HIS A 267 8.81 5.87 -17.35
C HIS A 267 8.13 6.77 -16.30
N CYS A 268 7.65 6.23 -15.19
CA CYS A 268 7.03 7.02 -14.12
C CYS A 268 8.02 8.01 -13.49
N ARG A 269 9.28 7.61 -13.27
CA ARG A 269 10.31 8.53 -12.75
C ARG A 269 10.61 9.66 -13.72
N THR A 270 10.67 9.37 -15.02
CA THR A 270 10.87 10.39 -16.06
C THR A 270 9.66 11.32 -16.17
N ALA A 271 8.44 10.79 -16.09
CA ALA A 271 7.21 11.58 -16.09
C ALA A 271 7.15 12.55 -14.90
N ILE A 272 7.42 12.05 -13.69
CA ILE A 272 7.50 12.88 -12.47
C ILE A 272 8.59 13.95 -12.59
N LYS A 273 9.76 13.60 -13.15
CA LYS A 273 10.84 14.58 -13.36
C LYS A 273 10.44 15.69 -14.33
N ASN A 274 9.60 15.37 -15.31
CA ASN A 274 9.17 16.30 -16.35
C ASN A 274 7.84 16.98 -16.01
N ASN A 275 7.25 16.75 -14.82
CA ASN A 275 5.92 17.21 -14.44
C ASN A 275 4.85 16.91 -15.51
N ASN A 276 4.87 15.68 -16.05
CA ASN A 276 3.92 15.17 -17.03
C ASN A 276 3.09 14.02 -16.45
#